data_AF-A0A2S2N9T9-F1
#
_entry.id   AF-A0A2S2N9T9-F1
#
_cell.length_a   1.000
_cell.length_b   1.000
_cell.length_c   1.000
_cell.angle_alpha   90.00
_cell.angle_beta   90.00
_cell.angle_gamma   90.00
#
_symmetry.space_group_name_H-M   'P 1'
#
loop_
_entity.id
_entity.type
_entity.pdbx_description
1 polymer ?
#
loop_
_entity_poly.entity_id
_entity_poly.type
_entity_poly.pdbx_seq_one_letter_code
_entity_poly.pdbx_strand_id
1 'polypeptide(L)'
;MRYAKPNNERTSDYNPADPKSWLVYQDCNNLYGWAMSQFMPYGGFKWVKPSLDGLADLNATSPIGRIYDVDIAYPEELHDKHNDLPFLPQNSIPPGSKVRKLMATFEPKKNYIVHYRNLQQALNNGLIVEKVNIIFHFFIIELLK
;
A
#
# COMPACT_ATOMS: atom_id res chain seq x y z
N MET A 1 -3.06 8.76 -18.90
CA MET A 1 -3.70 9.59 -17.86
C MET A 1 -5.18 9.25 -17.89
N ARG A 2 -5.80 8.80 -16.79
CA ARG A 2 -7.25 8.55 -16.76
C ARG A 2 -7.98 9.89 -16.64
N TYR A 3 -8.95 10.11 -17.52
CA TYR A 3 -9.80 11.29 -17.51
C TYR A 3 -11.16 10.89 -16.97
N ALA A 4 -11.65 11.61 -15.97
CA ALA A 4 -12.99 11.42 -15.42
C ALA A 4 -13.71 12.78 -15.41
N LYS A 5 -14.96 12.78 -15.87
CA LYS A 5 -15.82 13.96 -15.90
C LYS A 5 -17.15 13.61 -15.23
N PRO A 6 -17.59 14.37 -14.20
CA PRO A 6 -18.89 14.15 -13.58
C PRO A 6 -20.02 14.54 -14.55
N ASN A 7 -21.11 13.79 -14.54
CA ASN A 7 -22.35 14.09 -15.24
C ASN A 7 -23.50 14.13 -14.24
N ASN A 8 -23.83 15.31 -13.73
CA ASN A 8 -24.94 15.49 -12.81
C ASN A 8 -25.52 16.90 -12.92
N GLU A 9 -26.71 17.10 -12.36
CA GLU A 9 -27.50 18.35 -12.46
C GLU A 9 -26.77 19.61 -11.96
N ARG A 10 -25.63 19.47 -11.26
CA ARG A 10 -24.82 20.59 -10.77
C ARG A 10 -23.70 21.00 -11.75
N THR A 11 -23.47 20.25 -12.83
CA THR A 11 -22.51 20.60 -13.86
C THR A 11 -23.19 21.36 -15.01
N SER A 12 -22.50 22.36 -15.57
CA SER A 12 -23.05 23.24 -16.62
C SER A 12 -23.39 22.52 -17.93
N ASP A 13 -22.83 21.33 -18.13
CA ASP A 13 -22.87 20.52 -19.34
C ASP A 13 -23.56 19.17 -19.10
N TYR A 14 -24.43 19.09 -18.09
CA TYR A 14 -25.20 17.89 -17.76
C TYR A 14 -26.01 17.38 -18.97
N ASN A 15 -25.86 16.09 -19.28
CA ASN A 15 -26.64 15.40 -20.30
C ASN A 15 -27.51 14.31 -19.66
N PRO A 16 -28.85 14.43 -19.71
CA PRO A 16 -29.75 13.43 -19.15
C PRO A 16 -29.78 12.11 -19.93
N ALA A 17 -29.25 12.09 -21.16
CA ALA A 17 -29.13 10.85 -21.94
C ALA A 17 -27.97 9.96 -21.46
N ASP A 18 -26.97 10.54 -20.78
CA ASP A 18 -25.81 9.83 -20.27
C ASP A 18 -26.01 9.39 -18.81
N PRO A 19 -25.34 8.32 -18.34
CA PRO A 19 -25.41 7.90 -16.95
C PRO A 19 -24.98 9.01 -15.99
N LYS A 20 -25.71 9.14 -14.87
CA LYS A 20 -25.36 10.08 -13.81
C LYS A 20 -24.05 9.66 -13.12
N SER A 21 -23.12 10.60 -12.93
CA SER A 21 -21.85 10.38 -12.24
C SER A 21 -21.44 11.57 -11.37
N TRP A 22 -20.68 11.27 -10.31
CA TRP A 22 -20.23 12.24 -9.31
C TRP A 22 -18.73 12.09 -9.08
N LEU A 23 -18.06 13.20 -8.77
CA LEU A 23 -16.70 13.18 -8.23
C LEU A 23 -16.79 13.25 -6.71
N VAL A 24 -16.09 12.33 -6.04
CA VAL A 24 -15.98 12.36 -4.57
C VAL A 24 -14.66 13.02 -4.18
N TYR A 25 -14.73 13.96 -3.23
CA TYR A 25 -13.56 14.53 -2.58
C TYR A 25 -13.47 13.96 -1.17
N GLN A 26 -12.38 13.27 -0.87
CA GLN A 26 -12.11 12.69 0.44
C GLN A 26 -10.82 13.31 0.98
N ASP A 27 -10.90 13.88 2.17
CA ASP A 27 -9.75 14.40 2.89
C ASP A 27 -9.75 13.85 4.33
N CYS A 28 -8.59 13.40 4.77
CA CYS A 28 -8.42 12.77 6.08
C CYS A 28 -7.93 13.83 7.08
N ASN A 29 -8.84 14.30 7.93
CA ASN A 29 -8.50 15.22 9.01
C ASN A 29 -7.48 14.59 9.97
N ASN A 30 -6.36 15.28 10.21
CA ASN A 30 -5.30 14.87 11.14
C ASN A 30 -4.69 13.47 10.86
N LEU A 31 -4.39 13.18 9.59
CA LEU A 31 -3.80 11.90 9.17
C LEU A 31 -2.51 11.54 9.94
N TYR A 32 -1.63 12.52 10.19
CA TYR A 32 -0.40 12.30 10.94
C TYR A 32 -0.66 12.00 12.41
N GLY A 33 -1.57 12.72 13.07
CA GLY A 33 -1.94 12.44 14.46
C GLY A 33 -2.55 11.05 14.62
N TRP A 34 -3.40 10.63 13.68
CA TRP A 34 -3.92 9.27 13.64
C TRP A 34 -2.80 8.23 13.48
N ALA A 35 -1.84 8.47 12.58
CA ALA A 35 -0.69 7.59 12.37
C ALA A 35 0.23 7.52 13.61
N MET A 36 0.46 8.65 14.29
CA MET A 36 1.23 8.70 15.55
C MET A 36 0.51 8.06 16.73
N SER A 37 -0.80 7.87 16.64
CA SER A 37 -1.59 7.11 17.61
C SER A 37 -1.49 5.60 17.39
N GLN A 38 -0.87 5.16 16.29
CA GLN A 38 -0.61 3.74 16.05
C GLN A 38 0.62 3.26 16.81
N PHE A 39 0.68 1.94 17.04
CA PHE A 39 1.86 1.28 17.59
C PHE A 39 3.10 1.52 16.71
N MET A 40 4.16 2.07 17.30
CA MET A 40 5.41 2.44 16.63
C MET A 40 6.62 1.60 17.08
N PRO A 41 7.59 1.35 16.18
CA PRO A 41 8.84 0.69 16.53
C PRO A 41 9.61 1.50 17.59
N TYR A 42 10.07 0.87 18.66
CA TYR A 42 10.85 1.55 19.70
C TYR A 42 12.19 0.90 20.07
N GLY A 43 12.40 -0.38 19.77
CA GLY A 43 13.62 -1.07 20.16
C GLY A 43 13.67 -2.54 19.74
N GLY A 44 14.65 -3.29 20.24
CA GLY A 44 14.77 -4.73 19.98
C GLY A 44 15.11 -5.07 18.53
N PHE A 45 15.75 -4.15 17.81
CA PHE A 45 16.10 -4.28 16.40
C PHE A 45 17.03 -5.47 16.15
N LYS A 46 16.59 -6.42 15.32
CA LYS A 46 17.41 -7.57 14.93
C LYS A 46 17.02 -8.13 13.57
N TRP A 47 18.00 -8.71 12.89
CA TRP A 47 17.77 -9.55 11.72
C TRP A 47 17.26 -10.93 12.16
N VAL A 48 16.27 -11.47 11.46
CA VAL A 48 15.75 -12.82 11.70
C VAL A 48 15.79 -13.65 10.42
N LYS A 49 15.60 -14.97 10.56
CA LYS A 49 15.61 -15.91 9.43
C LYS A 49 14.63 -15.44 8.35
N PRO A 50 15.03 -15.38 7.07
CA PRO A 50 14.19 -14.91 5.98
C PRO A 50 13.12 -15.95 5.61
N SER A 51 12.02 -15.94 6.36
CA SER A 51 10.85 -16.81 6.15
C SER A 51 9.56 -16.05 6.39
N LEU A 52 8.49 -16.44 5.69
CA LEU A 52 7.14 -15.92 5.96
C LEU A 52 6.54 -16.44 7.27
N ASP A 53 7.20 -17.39 7.94
CA ASP A 53 6.73 -17.97 9.19
C ASP A 53 6.46 -16.89 10.25
N GLY A 54 5.26 -16.94 10.82
CA GLY A 54 4.80 -15.96 11.81
C GLY A 54 4.35 -14.62 11.24
N LEU A 55 4.36 -14.40 9.90
CA LEU A 55 3.76 -13.20 9.31
C LEU A 55 2.26 -13.15 9.58
N ALA A 56 1.55 -14.26 9.44
CA ALA A 56 0.10 -14.33 9.66
C ALA A 56 -0.30 -14.08 11.13
N ASP A 57 0.60 -14.37 12.07
CA ASP A 57 0.37 -14.22 13.51
C ASP A 57 0.54 -12.76 14.00
N LEU A 58 1.16 -11.90 13.19
CA LEU A 58 1.32 -10.49 13.52
C LEU A 58 0.02 -9.73 13.33
N ASN A 59 -0.34 -8.91 14.31
CA ASN A 59 -1.51 -8.04 14.26
C ASN A 59 -1.17 -6.65 14.83
N ALA A 60 -2.14 -5.75 14.78
CA ALA A 60 -1.92 -4.36 15.15
C ALA A 60 -1.45 -4.16 16.61
N THR A 61 -1.81 -5.09 17.49
CA THR A 61 -1.51 -5.08 18.94
C THR A 61 -0.36 -6.02 19.32
N SER A 62 0.28 -6.67 18.35
CA SER A 62 1.41 -7.55 18.63
C SER A 62 2.56 -6.76 19.29
N PRO A 63 3.27 -7.34 20.28
CA PRO A 63 4.40 -6.68 20.92
C PRO A 63 5.61 -6.52 19.99
N ILE A 64 5.57 -7.19 18.83
CA ILE A 64 6.63 -7.22 17.83
C ILE A 64 6.08 -6.86 16.47
N GLY A 65 6.92 -6.23 15.64
CA GLY A 65 6.68 -5.92 14.25
C GLY A 65 7.84 -6.38 13.38
N ARG A 66 7.58 -6.46 12.07
CA ARG A 66 8.58 -6.83 11.08
C ARG A 66 8.51 -5.94 9.85
N ILE A 67 9.66 -5.67 9.26
CA ILE A 67 9.83 -5.13 7.91
C ILE A 67 10.48 -6.23 7.08
N TYR A 68 9.97 -6.43 5.87
CA TYR A 68 10.39 -7.46 4.94
C TYR A 68 11.07 -6.81 3.74
N ASP A 69 12.23 -7.34 3.35
CA ASP A 69 12.79 -7.19 2.01
C ASP A 69 12.40 -8.46 1.23
N VAL A 70 11.57 -8.28 0.20
CA VAL A 70 10.92 -9.38 -0.54
C VAL A 70 10.88 -9.12 -2.03
N ASP A 71 10.89 -10.20 -2.80
CA ASP A 71 10.52 -10.21 -4.21
C ASP A 71 9.06 -10.64 -4.33
N ILE A 72 8.25 -9.88 -5.07
CA ILE A 72 6.81 -10.07 -5.17
C ILE A 72 6.39 -10.08 -6.64
N ALA A 73 5.66 -11.13 -7.02
CA ALA A 73 4.94 -11.21 -8.27
C ALA A 73 3.57 -10.53 -8.14
N TYR A 74 3.17 -9.85 -9.21
CA TYR A 74 1.84 -9.29 -9.38
C TYR A 74 1.13 -10.08 -10.49
N PRO A 75 0.22 -11.00 -10.16
CA PRO A 75 -0.47 -11.79 -11.16
C PRO A 75 -1.34 -10.93 -12.10
N GLU A 76 -1.34 -11.26 -13.40
CA GLU A 76 -2.04 -10.47 -14.43
C GLU A 76 -3.56 -10.47 -14.22
N GLU A 77 -4.12 -11.56 -13.68
CA GLU A 77 -5.54 -11.70 -13.37
C GLU A 77 -6.03 -10.67 -12.34
N LEU A 78 -5.11 -10.02 -11.60
CA LEU A 78 -5.44 -8.99 -10.62
C LEU A 78 -5.42 -7.58 -11.21
N HIS A 79 -4.92 -7.37 -12.43
CA HIS A 79 -4.71 -6.02 -12.98
C HIS A 79 -6.02 -5.24 -13.14
N ASP A 80 -7.06 -5.88 -13.66
CA ASP A 80 -8.37 -5.26 -13.81
C ASP A 80 -8.99 -4.94 -12.44
N LYS A 81 -8.85 -5.86 -11.48
CA LYS A 81 -9.38 -5.70 -10.12
C LYS A 81 -8.66 -4.59 -9.35
N HIS A 82 -7.36 -4.43 -9.54
CA HIS A 82 -6.52 -3.47 -8.82
C HIS A 82 -6.19 -2.23 -9.66
N ASN A 83 -6.93 -2.00 -10.75
CA ASN A 83 -6.69 -0.94 -11.70
C ASN A 83 -6.66 0.46 -11.06
N ASP A 84 -7.49 0.70 -10.04
CA ASP A 84 -7.59 2.00 -9.41
C ASP A 84 -6.46 2.28 -8.41
N LEU A 85 -6.13 1.31 -7.56
CA LEU A 85 -5.12 1.44 -6.51
C LEU A 85 -4.23 0.18 -6.44
N PRO A 86 -3.23 0.05 -7.32
CA PRO A 86 -2.26 -1.04 -7.25
C PRO A 86 -1.49 -1.05 -5.93
N PHE A 87 -1.33 -2.22 -5.33
CA PHE A 87 -0.54 -2.42 -4.12
C PHE A 87 0.96 -2.19 -4.36
N LEU A 88 1.66 -1.86 -3.26
CA LEU A 88 3.13 -1.75 -3.20
C LEU A 88 3.72 -0.78 -4.23
N PRO A 89 3.31 0.51 -4.21
CA PRO A 89 3.84 1.49 -5.14
C PRO A 89 5.34 1.69 -4.93
N GLN A 90 6.04 2.08 -5.99
CA GLN A 90 7.49 2.27 -6.00
C GLN A 90 7.87 3.69 -6.38
N ASN A 91 8.97 4.20 -5.83
CA ASN A 91 9.47 5.52 -6.18
C ASN A 91 10.33 5.46 -7.46
N SER A 92 9.78 5.92 -8.59
CA SER A 92 10.47 5.90 -9.89
C SER A 92 10.15 7.15 -10.73
N ILE A 93 10.84 7.32 -11.86
CA ILE A 93 10.60 8.44 -12.77
C ILE A 93 9.61 7.97 -13.85
N PRO A 94 8.40 8.57 -13.96
CA PRO A 94 7.46 8.19 -14.99
C PRO A 94 7.95 8.56 -16.39
N PRO A 95 7.51 7.84 -17.44
CA PRO A 95 7.80 8.20 -18.82
C PRO A 95 7.43 9.66 -19.11
N GLY A 96 8.35 10.41 -19.72
CA GLY A 96 8.15 11.83 -20.04
C GLY A 96 8.29 12.80 -18.86
N SER A 97 8.73 12.33 -17.68
CA SER A 97 9.05 13.18 -16.55
C SER A 97 10.53 13.17 -16.20
N LYS A 98 10.98 14.19 -15.47
CA LYS A 98 12.32 14.27 -14.85
C LYS A 98 12.28 14.12 -13.32
N VAL A 99 11.07 14.05 -12.76
CA VAL A 99 10.85 14.06 -11.31
C VAL A 99 10.44 12.67 -10.86
N ARG A 100 11.06 12.21 -9.77
CA ARG A 100 10.68 10.98 -9.08
C ARG A 100 9.29 11.11 -8.48
N LYS A 101 8.43 10.12 -8.72
CA LYS A 101 7.07 10.06 -8.20
C LYS A 101 6.82 8.68 -7.60
N LEU A 102 5.81 8.62 -6.73
CA LEU A 102 5.29 7.36 -6.25
C LEU A 102 4.42 6.75 -7.36
N MET A 103 4.88 5.64 -7.93
CA MET A 103 4.30 4.98 -9.08
C MET A 103 3.60 3.70 -8.65
N ALA A 104 2.29 3.65 -8.83
CA ALA A 104 1.50 2.42 -8.66
C ALA A 104 1.53 1.64 -9.98
N THR A 105 2.45 0.66 -10.07
CA THR A 105 2.61 -0.21 -11.26
C THR A 105 2.32 -1.65 -10.91
N PHE A 106 1.88 -2.42 -11.90
CA PHE A 106 1.72 -3.88 -11.79
C PHE A 106 3.01 -4.66 -12.01
N GLU A 107 4.14 -3.97 -12.19
CA GLU A 107 5.41 -4.64 -12.40
C GLU A 107 5.78 -5.49 -11.17
N PRO A 108 6.44 -6.65 -11.37
CA PRO A 108 7.04 -7.39 -10.27
C PRO A 108 7.93 -6.50 -9.42
N LYS A 109 7.89 -6.69 -8.10
CA LYS A 109 8.72 -5.94 -7.17
C LYS A 109 9.92 -6.78 -6.79
N LYS A 110 11.12 -6.20 -6.87
CA LYS A 110 12.38 -6.83 -6.46
C LYS A 110 13.00 -6.01 -5.35
N ASN A 111 13.55 -6.70 -4.35
CA ASN A 111 14.13 -6.07 -3.17
C ASN A 111 13.21 -5.03 -2.50
N TYR A 112 11.92 -5.33 -2.45
CA TYR A 112 10.91 -4.38 -1.99
C TYR A 112 10.85 -4.37 -0.47
N ILE A 113 11.11 -3.22 0.13
CA ILE A 113 11.08 -3.02 1.58
C ILE A 113 9.65 -2.64 1.99
N VAL A 114 9.02 -3.48 2.81
CA VAL A 114 7.61 -3.33 3.19
C VAL A 114 7.35 -3.68 4.65
N HIS A 115 6.52 -2.88 5.31
CA HIS A 115 6.03 -3.17 6.66
C HIS A 115 5.06 -4.36 6.65
N TYR A 116 5.09 -5.20 7.70
CA TYR A 116 4.30 -6.44 7.75
C TYR A 116 2.80 -6.23 7.46
N ARG A 117 2.19 -5.13 7.94
CA ARG A 117 0.77 -4.83 7.70
C ARG A 117 0.45 -4.65 6.21
N ASN A 118 1.31 -3.95 5.48
CA ASN A 118 1.13 -3.72 4.04
C ASN A 118 1.41 -4.99 3.24
N LEU A 119 2.37 -5.81 3.70
CA LEU A 119 2.63 -7.11 3.08
C LEU A 119 1.45 -8.06 3.29
N GLN A 120 0.88 -8.15 4.50
CA GLN A 120 -0.34 -8.91 4.77
C GLN A 120 -1.50 -8.44 3.89
N GLN A 121 -1.68 -7.12 3.76
CA GLN A 121 -2.72 -6.57 2.89
C GLN A 121 -2.53 -6.98 1.42
N ALA A 122 -1.30 -6.92 0.91
CA ALA A 122 -0.97 -7.35 -0.45
C ALA A 122 -1.25 -8.86 -0.65
N LEU A 123 -0.76 -9.70 0.25
CA LEU A 123 -0.96 -11.16 0.22
C LEU A 123 -2.45 -11.54 0.29
N ASN A 124 -3.21 -10.89 1.19
CA ASN A 124 -4.65 -11.10 1.32
C ASN A 124 -5.43 -10.69 0.06
N ASN A 125 -4.84 -9.86 -0.81
CA ASN A 125 -5.41 -9.47 -2.09
C ASN A 125 -4.82 -10.24 -3.28
N GLY A 126 -4.06 -11.31 -3.04
CA GLY A 126 -3.60 -12.25 -4.06
C GLY A 126 -2.20 -11.97 -4.63
N LEU A 127 -1.46 -10.98 -4.13
CA LEU A 127 -0.06 -10.83 -4.50
C LEU A 127 0.76 -12.00 -3.95
N ILE A 128 1.80 -12.40 -4.67
CA ILE A 128 2.57 -13.61 -4.36
C ILE A 128 4.00 -13.22 -4.00
N VAL A 129 4.45 -13.57 -2.80
CA VAL A 129 5.88 -13.44 -2.45
C VAL A 129 6.64 -14.58 -3.12
N GLU A 130 7.55 -14.23 -4.02
CA GLU A 130 8.44 -15.19 -4.69
C GLU A 130 9.63 -15.54 -3.79
N LYS A 131 10.13 -14.55 -3.04
CA LYS A 131 11.32 -14.71 -2.20
C LYS A 131 11.31 -13.74 -1.03
N VAL A 132 11.73 -14.22 0.14
CA VAL A 132 12.10 -13.38 1.27
C VAL A 132 13.62 -13.23 1.28
N ASN A 133 14.11 -12.01 1.15
CA ASN A 133 15.54 -11.72 1.17
C ASN A 133 16.03 -11.54 2.61
N ILE A 134 15.42 -10.60 3.33
CA ILE A 134 15.82 -10.24 4.70
C ILE A 134 14.57 -9.83 5.50
N ILE A 135 14.60 -10.09 6.81
CA ILE A 135 13.57 -9.62 7.74
C ILE A 135 14.22 -8.83 8.87
N PHE A 136 13.70 -7.63 9.07
CA PHE A 136 14.05 -6.76 10.18
C PHE A 136 12.93 -6.79 11.22
N HIS A 137 13.25 -7.23 12.43
CA HIS A 137 12.34 -7.36 13.56
C HIS A 137 12.53 -6.23 14.56
N PHE A 138 11.45 -5.78 15.20
CA PHE A 138 11.47 -4.76 16.26
C PHE A 138 10.34 -4.96 17.26
N PHE A 139 10.49 -4.39 18.45
CA PHE A 139 9.43 -4.23 19.45
C PHE A 139 8.58 -3.00 19.14
N ILE A 140 7.27 -3.10 19.42
CA ILE A 140 6.30 -2.04 19.18
C ILE A 140 5.75 -1.51 20.50
N ILE A 141 5.53 -0.20 20.59
CA ILE A 141 4.93 0.48 21.74
C ILE A 141 3.85 1.46 21.26
N GLU A 142 2.89 1.73 22.12
CA GLU A 142 1.88 2.78 21.94
C GLU A 142 2.36 4.03 22.69
N LEU A 143 2.62 5.14 21.98
CA LEU A 143 3.24 6.34 22.57
C LEU A 143 2.23 7.34 23.17
N LEU A 144 0.97 7.32 22.74
CA LEU A 144 -0.02 8.37 23.04
C LEU A 144 -1.08 7.95 24.07
N LYS A 145 -0.68 7.32 25.18
CA LYS A 145 -1.56 7.12 26.35
C LYS A 145 -1.46 8.26 27.34
#